data_AF-A0A429C1P3-F1
#
_entry.id   AF-A0A429C1P3-F1
#
_cell.length_a   1.000
_cell.length_b   1.000
_cell.length_c   1.000
_cell.angle_alpha   90.00
_cell.angle_beta   90.00
_cell.angle_gamma   90.00
#
_symmetry.space_group_name_H-M   'P 1'
#
loop_
_entity.id
_entity.type
_entity.pdbx_description
1 polymer ?
#
loop_
_entity_poly.entity_id
_entity_poly.type
_entity_poly.pdbx_seq_one_letter_code
_entity_poly.pdbx_strand_id
1 'polypeptide(L)'
;MTYRYRFISEHRTEFGVQRLCQVLGLRRQGFHEWVAAETARARRAEAETELVALITEIHAEHRGAYGVPRITAELHRRGLAVNHKRVERLMREHGWPGSPAANAARQPGPQPRR
;
A
#
# COMPACT_ATOMS: atom_id res chain seq x y z
N MET A 1 -21.45 -4.10 1.34
CA MET A 1 -22.16 -3.85 0.06
C MET A 1 -21.41 -4.37 -1.18
N THR A 2 -20.35 -5.16 -1.03
CA THR A 2 -19.51 -5.66 -2.13
C THR A 2 -20.04 -6.93 -2.79
N TYR A 3 -20.77 -7.76 -2.03
CA TYR A 3 -21.20 -9.09 -2.48
C TYR A 3 -22.10 -9.05 -3.72
N ARG A 4 -23.02 -8.09 -3.82
CA ARG A 4 -23.95 -8.00 -4.96
C ARG A 4 -23.26 -7.63 -6.27
N TYR A 5 -22.32 -6.67 -6.24
CA TYR A 5 -21.56 -6.32 -7.44
C TYR A 5 -20.53 -7.39 -7.83
N ARG A 6 -19.97 -8.10 -6.84
CA ARG A 6 -19.16 -9.29 -7.09
C ARG A 6 -19.95 -10.39 -7.80
N PHE A 7 -21.16 -10.70 -7.31
CA PHE A 7 -22.06 -11.66 -7.96
C PHE A 7 -22.38 -11.26 -9.41
N ILE A 8 -22.67 -9.97 -9.65
CA ILE A 8 -22.87 -9.44 -11.01
C ILE A 8 -21.62 -9.66 -11.85
N SER A 9 -20.43 -9.37 -11.30
CA SER A 9 -19.16 -9.56 -12.01
C SER A 9 -18.96 -11.00 -12.43
N GLU A 10 -19.20 -11.96 -11.54
CA GLU A 10 -19.01 -13.40 -11.78
C GLU A 10 -19.98 -13.95 -12.84
N HIS A 11 -21.22 -13.46 -12.90
CA HIS A 11 -22.26 -14.01 -13.78
C HIS A 11 -22.61 -13.11 -14.98
N ARG A 12 -21.91 -11.99 -15.18
CA ARG A 12 -22.20 -11.02 -16.25
C ARG A 12 -22.11 -11.60 -17.66
N THR A 13 -21.27 -12.61 -17.86
CA THR A 13 -21.06 -13.26 -19.15
C THR A 13 -22.23 -14.14 -19.56
N GLU A 14 -22.92 -14.73 -18.58
CA GLU A 14 -24.06 -15.63 -18.81
C GLU A 14 -25.39 -14.87 -18.90
N PHE A 15 -25.64 -13.92 -17.99
CA PHE A 15 -26.95 -13.25 -17.89
C PHE A 15 -26.97 -11.79 -18.32
N GLY A 16 -25.81 -11.16 -18.51
CA GLY A 16 -25.68 -9.73 -18.82
C GLY A 16 -25.89 -8.81 -17.62
N VAL A 17 -25.08 -7.75 -17.53
CA VAL A 17 -25.07 -6.80 -16.40
C VAL A 17 -26.43 -6.14 -16.19
N GLN A 18 -27.11 -5.74 -17.28
CA GLN A 18 -28.38 -5.03 -17.19
C GLN A 18 -29.48 -5.86 -16.51
N ARG A 19 -29.61 -7.13 -16.90
CA ARG A 19 -30.60 -8.05 -16.34
C ARG A 19 -30.32 -8.32 -14.85
N LEU A 20 -29.06 -8.58 -14.51
CA LEU A 20 -28.66 -8.83 -13.12
C LEU A 20 -28.89 -7.60 -12.23
N CYS A 21 -28.58 -6.40 -12.74
CA CYS A 21 -28.87 -5.16 -12.02
C CYS A 21 -30.38 -4.97 -11.78
N GLN A 22 -31.23 -5.25 -12.77
CA GLN A 22 -32.69 -5.17 -12.62
C GLN A 22 -33.21 -6.13 -11.55
N VAL A 23 -32.83 -7.41 -11.62
CA VAL A 23 -33.27 -8.44 -10.66
C VAL A 23 -32.81 -8.12 -9.23
N LEU A 24 -31.59 -7.58 -9.07
CA LEU A 24 -31.02 -7.25 -7.77
C LEU A 24 -31.41 -5.86 -7.25
N GLY A 25 -32.21 -5.08 -8.00
CA GLY A 25 -32.61 -3.72 -7.63
C GLY A 25 -31.44 -2.73 -7.57
N LEU A 26 -30.42 -2.91 -8.42
CA LEU A 26 -29.21 -2.10 -8.46
C LEU A 26 -29.17 -1.20 -9.69
N ARG A 27 -28.48 -0.05 -9.58
CA ARG A 27 -28.21 0.83 -10.71
C ARG A 27 -27.02 0.29 -11.51
N ARG A 28 -27.18 0.20 -12.85
CA ARG A 28 -26.10 -0.22 -13.77
C ARG A 28 -24.83 0.61 -13.61
N GLN A 29 -24.99 1.93 -13.45
CA GLN A 29 -23.89 2.86 -13.23
C GLN A 29 -23.04 2.47 -12.00
N GLY A 30 -23.69 2.04 -10.92
CA GLY A 30 -23.02 1.62 -9.69
C GLY A 30 -22.15 0.37 -9.87
N PHE A 31 -22.48 -0.51 -10.81
CA PHE A 31 -21.61 -1.64 -11.16
C PHE A 31 -20.30 -1.16 -11.79
N HIS A 32 -20.36 -0.24 -12.77
CA HIS A 32 -19.16 0.27 -13.42
C HIS A 32 -18.30 1.12 -12.47
N GLU A 33 -18.91 1.92 -11.60
CA GLU A 33 -18.19 2.63 -10.53
C GLU A 33 -17.49 1.66 -9.58
N TRP A 34 -18.16 0.56 -9.23
CA TRP A 34 -17.55 -0.49 -8.41
C TRP A 34 -16.36 -1.14 -9.12
N VAL A 35 -16.49 -1.48 -10.42
CA VAL A 35 -15.37 -2.04 -11.22
C VAL A 35 -14.20 -1.06 -11.27
N ALA A 36 -14.46 0.22 -11.58
CA ALA A 36 -13.42 1.24 -11.66
C ALA A 36 -12.70 1.43 -10.31
N ALA A 37 -13.46 1.42 -9.20
CA ALA A 37 -12.89 1.49 -7.86
C ALA A 37 -12.03 0.26 -7.54
N GLU A 38 -12.44 -0.94 -7.97
CA GLU A 38 -11.67 -2.16 -7.76
C GLU A 38 -10.37 -2.16 -8.56
N THR A 39 -10.41 -1.76 -9.84
CA THR A 39 -9.20 -1.59 -10.65
C THR A 39 -8.26 -0.54 -10.04
N ALA A 40 -8.79 0.58 -9.54
CA ALA A 40 -7.99 1.59 -8.86
C ALA A 40 -7.37 1.05 -7.56
N ARG A 41 -8.06 0.19 -6.80
CA ARG A 41 -7.49 -0.49 -5.63
C ARG A 41 -6.36 -1.42 -6.03
N ALA A 42 -6.55 -2.25 -7.06
CA ALA A 42 -5.54 -3.16 -7.55
C ALA A 42 -4.26 -2.42 -7.99
N ARG A 43 -4.39 -1.37 -8.81
CA ARG A 43 -3.25 -0.53 -9.23
C ARG A 43 -2.51 0.11 -8.06
N ARG A 44 -3.23 0.57 -7.03
CA ARG A 44 -2.61 1.11 -5.83
C ARG A 44 -1.84 0.05 -5.05
N ALA A 45 -2.36 -1.17 -4.99
CA ALA A 45 -1.69 -2.30 -4.33
C ALA A 45 -0.41 -2.69 -5.10
N GLU A 46 -0.47 -2.77 -6.43
CA GLU A 46 0.71 -3.03 -7.28
C GLU A 46 1.79 -1.96 -7.08
N ALA A 47 1.44 -0.67 -7.17
CA ALA A 47 2.38 0.41 -6.93
C ALA A 47 2.95 0.43 -5.50
N GLU A 48 2.21 -0.10 -4.53
CA GLU A 48 2.71 -0.29 -3.16
C GLU A 48 3.70 -1.45 -3.07
N THR A 49 3.42 -2.58 -3.72
CA THR A 49 4.34 -3.72 -3.83
C THR A 49 5.65 -3.31 -4.51
N GLU A 50 5.59 -2.55 -5.60
CA GLU A 50 6.79 -2.01 -6.28
C GLU A 50 7.60 -1.10 -5.36
N LEU A 51 6.94 -0.21 -4.62
CA LEU A 51 7.60 0.68 -3.67
C LEU A 51 8.27 -0.10 -2.53
N VAL A 52 7.61 -1.15 -2.01
CA VAL A 52 8.18 -2.04 -0.99
C VAL A 52 9.42 -2.75 -1.52
N ALA A 53 9.39 -3.24 -2.76
CA ALA A 53 10.55 -3.88 -3.38
C ALA A 53 11.75 -2.94 -3.46
N LEU A 54 11.53 -1.69 -3.92
CA LEU A 54 12.58 -0.67 -3.99
C LEU A 54 13.14 -0.29 -2.62
N ILE A 55 12.27 -0.14 -1.62
CA ILE A 55 12.73 0.13 -0.24
C ILE A 55 13.57 -1.04 0.28
N THR A 56 13.17 -2.27 -0.02
CA THR A 56 13.92 -3.48 0.37
C THR A 56 15.32 -3.49 -0.25
N GLU A 57 15.40 -3.18 -1.55
CA GLU A 57 16.65 -3.10 -2.30
C GLU A 57 17.59 -2.05 -1.70
N ILE A 58 17.12 -0.81 -1.53
CA ILE A 58 17.89 0.29 -0.92
C ILE A 58 18.33 -0.08 0.51
N HIS A 59 17.45 -0.68 1.29
CA HIS A 59 17.77 -1.06 2.67
C HIS A 59 18.86 -2.15 2.68
N ALA A 60 18.80 -3.12 1.77
CA ALA A 60 19.81 -4.18 1.63
C ALA A 60 21.16 -3.65 1.12
N GLU A 61 21.17 -2.77 0.10
CA GLU A 61 22.37 -2.10 -0.42
C GLU A 61 23.17 -1.41 0.70
N HIS A 62 22.46 -0.79 1.64
CA HIS A 62 23.06 -0.09 2.78
C HIS A 62 23.14 -0.94 4.06
N ARG A 63 23.11 -2.27 3.93
CA ARG A 63 23.27 -3.24 5.04
C ARG A 63 22.30 -3.01 6.21
N GLY A 64 21.10 -2.54 5.91
CA GLY A 64 20.06 -2.24 6.88
C GLY A 64 20.31 -1.02 7.78
N ALA A 65 21.35 -0.23 7.50
CA ALA A 65 21.68 0.96 8.29
C ALA A 65 20.74 2.15 8.02
N TYR A 66 20.00 2.12 6.92
CA TYR A 66 19.16 3.24 6.48
C TYR A 66 17.76 3.13 7.09
N GLY A 67 17.42 4.10 7.94
CA GLY A 67 16.06 4.34 8.41
C GLY A 67 15.26 5.24 7.47
N VAL A 68 14.00 5.51 7.85
CA VAL A 68 13.00 6.25 7.04
C VAL A 68 13.54 7.52 6.36
N PRO A 69 14.29 8.42 7.04
CA PRO A 69 14.76 9.66 6.40
C PRO A 69 15.74 9.41 5.24
N ARG A 70 16.66 8.45 5.41
CA ARG A 70 17.68 8.14 4.40
C ARG A 70 17.10 7.38 3.21
N ILE A 71 16.16 6.46 3.48
CA ILE A 71 15.42 5.76 2.43
C ILE A 71 14.58 6.75 1.63
N THR A 72 13.86 7.67 2.29
CA THR A 72 13.05 8.68 1.59
C THR A 72 13.93 9.57 0.69
N ALA A 73 15.10 10.00 1.19
CA ALA A 73 16.05 10.79 0.42
C ALA A 73 16.62 10.02 -0.79
N GLU A 74 16.91 8.72 -0.64
CA GLU A 74 17.34 7.86 -1.76
C GLU A 74 16.24 7.69 -2.81
N LEU A 75 15.00 7.43 -2.39
CA LEU A 75 13.86 7.35 -3.31
C LEU A 75 13.68 8.64 -4.11
N HIS A 76 13.82 9.81 -3.46
CA HIS A 76 13.76 11.10 -4.14
C HIS A 76 14.92 11.28 -5.13
N ARG A 77 16.13 10.85 -4.77
CA ARG A 77 17.30 10.84 -5.68
C ARG A 77 17.09 9.94 -6.90
N ARG A 78 16.35 8.84 -6.75
CA ARG A 78 15.92 7.96 -7.84
C ARG A 78 14.70 8.49 -8.62
N GLY A 79 14.24 9.72 -8.34
CA GLY A 79 13.14 10.38 -9.05
C GLY A 79 11.73 10.03 -8.53
N LEU A 80 11.62 9.29 -7.42
CA LEU A 80 10.34 8.88 -6.85
C LEU A 80 9.94 9.82 -5.72
N ALA A 81 9.05 10.77 -6.02
CA ALA A 81 8.49 11.70 -5.03
C ALA A 81 7.49 10.99 -4.09
N VAL A 82 8.00 10.32 -3.06
CA VAL A 82 7.20 9.60 -2.07
C VAL A 82 7.16 10.35 -0.74
N ASN A 83 5.98 10.40 -0.10
CA ASN A 83 5.83 10.99 1.22
C ASN A 83 6.52 10.13 2.30
N HIS A 84 7.34 10.74 3.16
CA HIS A 84 8.02 10.06 4.27
C HIS A 84 7.07 9.26 5.17
N LYS A 85 5.82 9.70 5.38
CA LYS A 85 4.81 8.96 6.16
C LYS A 85 4.42 7.64 5.51
N ARG A 86 4.39 7.60 4.16
CA ARG A 86 4.12 6.38 3.41
C ARG A 86 5.29 5.40 3.56
N VAL A 87 6.52 5.90 3.44
CA VAL A 87 7.73 5.10 3.67
C VAL A 87 7.75 4.55 5.09
N GLU A 88 7.53 5.39 6.10
CA GLU A 88 7.45 4.97 7.50
C GLU A 88 6.43 3.85 7.74
N ARG A 89 5.21 4.02 7.22
CA ARG A 89 4.16 3.00 7.33
C ARG A 89 4.63 1.67 6.73
N LEU A 90 5.15 1.68 5.51
CA LEU A 90 5.62 0.48 4.81
C LEU A 90 6.79 -0.18 5.54
N MET A 91 7.78 0.60 5.97
CA MET A 91 8.90 0.05 6.74
C MET A 91 8.44 -0.62 8.04
N ARG A 92 7.41 -0.07 8.69
CA ARG A 92 6.83 -0.65 9.91
C ARG A 92 6.04 -1.93 9.64
N GLU A 93 5.22 -1.95 8.59
CA GLU A 93 4.42 -3.12 8.20
C GLU A 93 5.31 -4.31 7.79
N HIS A 94 6.48 -4.04 7.20
CA HIS A 94 7.45 -5.05 6.78
C HIS A 94 8.56 -5.35 7.81
N GLY A 95 8.52 -4.71 9.00
CA GLY A 95 9.43 -5.02 10.10
C GLY A 95 10.88 -4.56 9.91
N TRP A 96 11.16 -3.58 9.06
CA TRP A 96 12.53 -3.12 8.82
C TRP A 96 13.08 -2.26 9.98
N PRO A 97 14.33 -2.50 10.42
CA PRO A 97 14.99 -1.67 11.42
C PRO A 97 15.12 -0.21 10.95
N GLY A 98 14.97 0.74 11.87
CA GLY A 98 15.16 2.18 11.56
C GLY A 98 13.87 2.94 11.25
N SER A 99 12.69 2.37 11.51
CA SER A 99 11.48 3.16 11.72
C SER A 99 11.59 3.96 13.03
N PRO A 100 10.98 5.16 13.14
CA PRO A 100 11.04 5.99 14.36
C PRO A 100 10.61 5.24 15.63
N ALA A 101 9.64 4.32 15.51
CA ALA A 101 9.20 3.45 16.59
C ALA A 101 10.22 2.35 16.97
N ALA A 102 10.90 1.73 15.99
CA ALA A 102 11.96 0.75 16.26
C ALA A 102 13.22 1.40 16.88
N ASN A 103 13.45 2.68 16.59
CA ASN A 103 14.56 3.45 17.16
C ASN A 103 14.26 3.93 18.59
N ALA A 104 13.00 4.19 18.93
CA ALA A 104 12.57 4.55 20.29
C ALA A 104 12.86 3.43 21.31
N ALA A 105 12.78 2.16 20.90
CA ALA A 105 13.13 1.00 21.74
C ALA A 105 14.66 0.77 21.88
N ARG A 106 15.50 1.50 21.14
CA ARG A 106 16.97 1.35 21.12
C ARG A 106 17.73 2.49 21.80
N GLN A 107 17.08 3.46 22.44
CA GLN A 107 17.79 4.49 23.19
C GLN A 107 18.53 3.84 24.37
N PRO A 108 19.88 3.91 24.45
CA PRO A 108 20.57 3.54 25.67
C PRO A 108 20.17 4.53 26.76
N GLY A 109 19.77 4.01 27.92
CA GLY A 109 19.42 4.81 29.09
C GLY A 109 20.51 5.83 29.45
N PRO A 110 20.15 6.93 30.13
CA PRO A 110 21.10 8.01 30.43
C PRO A 110 22.31 7.44 31.18
N GLN A 111 23.51 7.77 30.69
CA GLN A 111 24.77 7.38 31.33
C GLN A 111 24.80 7.94 32.76
N PRO A 112 25.24 7.15 33.77
CA PRO A 112 25.38 7.65 35.12
C PRO A 112 26.41 8.79 35.12
N ARG A 113 25.98 9.96 35.58
CA ARG A 113 26.90 11.08 35.83
C ARG A 113 27.82 10.69 36.97
N ARG A 114 29.12 10.80 36.71
CA ARG A 114 30.20 10.66 37.69
C ARG A 114 30.08 11.66 38.82
#